data_AF-A0A8T7DD69-F1
#
_entry.id   AF-A0A8T7DD69-F1
#
_cell.length_a   1.000
_cell.length_b   1.000
_cell.length_c   1.000
_cell.angle_alpha   90.00
_cell.angle_beta   90.00
_cell.angle_gamma   90.00
#
_symmetry.space_group_name_H-M   'P 1'
#
loop_
_entity.id
_entity.type
_entity.pdbx_description
1 polymer ?
#
loop_
_entity_poly.entity_id
_entity_poly.type
_entity_poly.pdbx_seq_one_letter_code
_entity_poly.pdbx_strand_id
1 'polypeptide(L)'
;RAGRSGIACSLYTENEGHKVAMLETTVDPILDAEPLPPIALLDKHPIQPDMVTIRIDGGKKQKVRPGDILGALTGKKGIAGKQVGKIQIFENWAYVAVNQKVAKPALHKLMHGKLKGRTFRARLLEDD
;
A
#
# COMPACT_ATOMS: atom_id res chain seq x y z
N ARG A 1 -12.56 6.97 6.35
CA ARG A 1 -13.25 7.25 5.05
C ARG A 1 -14.25 8.38 5.30
N ALA A 2 -14.50 9.25 4.32
CA ALA A 2 -15.47 10.34 4.45
C ALA A 2 -16.82 9.81 4.98
N GLY A 3 -17.37 10.48 6.00
CA GLY A 3 -18.63 10.11 6.64
C GLY A 3 -18.55 9.04 7.74
N ARG A 4 -17.36 8.58 8.15
CA ARG A 4 -17.19 7.70 9.32
C ARG A 4 -16.68 8.49 10.52
N SER A 5 -17.24 8.20 11.70
CA SER A 5 -16.64 8.58 12.98
C SER A 5 -15.35 7.80 13.21
N GLY A 6 -14.39 8.44 13.86
CA GLY A 6 -13.12 7.86 14.24
C GLY A 6 -12.66 8.45 15.58
N ILE A 7 -11.61 7.88 16.14
CA ILE A 7 -10.98 8.39 17.35
C ILE A 7 -9.78 9.24 16.94
N ALA A 8 -9.69 10.45 17.48
CA ALA A 8 -8.50 11.28 17.39
C ALA A 8 -7.82 11.26 18.76
N CYS A 9 -6.57 10.81 18.81
CA CYS A 9 -5.78 10.78 20.04
C CYS A 9 -4.61 11.75 19.90
N SER A 10 -4.32 12.50 20.97
CA SER A 10 -3.12 13.33 21.09
C SER A 10 -2.16 12.65 22.06
N LEU A 11 -0.90 12.50 21.65
CA LEU A 11 0.17 11.98 22.51
C LEU A 11 0.98 13.16 23.02
N TYR A 12 1.31 13.15 24.31
CA TYR A 12 2.13 14.18 24.92
C TYR A 12 2.98 13.59 26.05
N THR A 13 4.06 14.29 26.38
CA THR A 13 4.92 13.97 27.53
C THR A 13 4.60 14.88 28.71
N GLU A 14 5.04 14.53 29.92
CA GLU A 14 4.83 15.38 31.12
C GLU A 14 5.32 16.82 30.91
N ASN A 15 6.45 17.00 30.22
CA ASN A 15 7.03 18.32 29.90
C ASN A 15 6.15 19.17 28.95
N GLU A 16 5.17 18.57 28.30
CA GLU A 16 4.27 19.23 27.35
C GLU A 16 2.89 19.53 27.94
N GLY A 17 2.66 19.19 29.23
CA GLY A 17 1.37 19.40 29.90
C GLY A 17 0.85 20.83 29.81
N HIS A 18 1.74 21.83 29.86
CA HIS A 18 1.36 23.24 29.69
C HIS A 18 0.77 23.55 28.30
N LYS A 19 1.26 22.89 27.24
CA LYS A 19 0.71 23.06 25.88
C LYS A 19 -0.67 22.43 25.77
N VAL A 20 -0.86 21.29 26.44
CA VAL A 20 -2.14 20.57 26.47
C VAL A 20 -3.19 21.37 27.27
N ALA A 21 -2.81 21.98 28.38
CA ALA A 21 -3.67 22.86 29.18
C ALA A 21 -4.17 24.11 28.41
N MET A 22 -3.41 24.55 27.40
CA MET A 22 -3.79 25.69 26.55
C MET A 22 -4.80 25.32 25.46
N LEU A 23 -5.12 24.04 25.26
CA LEU A 23 -6.07 23.61 24.25
C LEU A 23 -7.50 23.92 24.71
N GLU A 24 -8.19 24.80 23.99
CA GLU A 24 -9.62 25.03 24.17
C GLU A 24 -10.41 23.81 23.66
N THR A 25 -10.68 22.87 24.56
CA THR A 25 -11.42 21.63 24.25
C THR A 25 -12.59 21.46 25.21
N THR A 26 -13.60 20.71 24.79
CA THR A 26 -14.83 20.49 25.57
C THR A 26 -14.63 19.52 26.76
N VAL A 27 -13.47 18.88 26.82
CA VAL A 27 -13.08 17.82 27.76
C VAL A 27 -11.73 18.21 28.34
N ASP A 28 -11.45 17.98 29.62
CA ASP A 28 -10.14 18.34 30.19
C ASP A 28 -9.09 17.32 29.74
N PRO A 29 -8.17 17.70 28.83
CA PRO A 29 -7.25 16.75 28.20
C PRO A 29 -6.17 16.22 29.15
N ILE A 30 -6.03 16.81 30.34
CA ILE A 30 -5.07 16.36 31.36
C ILE A 30 -5.74 15.39 32.33
N LEU A 31 -6.97 15.66 32.75
CA LEU A 31 -7.70 14.78 33.67
C LEU A 31 -8.12 13.45 33.02
N ASP A 32 -8.39 13.47 31.72
CA ASP A 32 -8.79 12.28 30.95
C ASP A 32 -7.61 11.59 30.25
N ALA A 33 -6.37 11.93 30.62
CA ALA A 33 -5.19 11.31 30.06
C ALA A 33 -5.00 9.87 30.57
N GLU A 34 -4.87 8.93 29.64
CA GLU A 34 -4.56 7.53 29.92
C GLU A 34 -3.08 7.22 29.61
N PRO A 35 -2.43 6.31 30.36
CA PRO A 35 -1.09 5.86 30.02
C PRO A 35 -1.08 5.18 28.65
N LEU A 36 0.08 5.20 27.99
CA LEU A 36 0.24 4.48 26.72
C LEU A 36 -0.14 3.00 26.90
N PRO A 37 -0.79 2.39 25.89
CA PRO A 37 -1.11 0.99 25.92
C PRO A 37 0.16 0.12 26.11
N PRO A 38 0.03 -1.09 26.69
CA PRO A 38 1.19 -1.95 26.92
C PRO A 38 1.97 -2.25 25.65
N ILE A 39 3.31 -2.23 25.74
CA ILE A 39 4.23 -2.55 24.63
C ILE A 39 3.95 -3.92 24.01
N ALA A 40 3.43 -4.88 24.78
CA ALA A 40 3.01 -6.20 24.30
C ALA A 40 1.93 -6.14 23.20
N LEU A 41 1.24 -5.01 23.01
CA LEU A 41 0.34 -4.83 21.86
C LEU A 41 1.09 -4.67 20.53
N LEU A 42 2.37 -4.31 20.55
CA LEU A 42 3.19 -4.24 19.33
C LEU A 42 3.46 -5.64 18.74
N ASP A 43 3.35 -6.71 19.53
CA ASP A 43 3.45 -8.09 19.04
C ASP A 43 2.25 -8.48 18.17
N LYS A 44 1.14 -7.73 18.27
CA LYS A 44 -0.04 -7.91 17.40
C LYS A 44 0.19 -7.17 16.10
N HIS A 45 0.79 -7.84 15.13
CA HIS A 45 0.95 -7.27 13.80
C HIS A 45 -0.42 -6.97 13.17
N PRO A 46 -0.56 -5.81 12.50
CA PRO A 46 -1.77 -5.49 11.77
C PRO A 46 -2.03 -6.56 10.70
N ILE A 47 -3.31 -6.79 10.41
CA ILE A 47 -3.72 -7.68 9.32
C ILE A 47 -3.12 -7.14 8.03
N GLN A 48 -2.26 -7.94 7.42
CA GLN A 48 -1.61 -7.60 6.16
C GLN A 48 -2.62 -7.69 5.01
N PRO A 49 -2.58 -6.78 4.03
CA PRO A 49 -3.47 -6.85 2.88
C PRO A 49 -3.16 -8.09 2.03
N ASP A 50 -4.20 -8.72 1.48
CA ASP A 50 -4.06 -9.89 0.60
C ASP A 50 -3.35 -9.58 -0.73
N MET A 51 -3.33 -8.30 -1.11
CA MET A 51 -2.81 -7.81 -2.38
C MET A 51 -1.70 -6.78 -2.13
N VAL A 52 -0.63 -6.88 -2.92
CA VAL A 52 0.47 -5.91 -2.97
C VAL A 52 0.54 -5.28 -4.35
N THR A 53 1.12 -4.08 -4.46
CA THR A 53 1.14 -3.34 -5.71
C THR A 53 2.51 -3.38 -6.36
N ILE A 54 2.56 -3.73 -7.65
CA ILE A 54 3.75 -3.60 -8.48
C ILE A 54 3.60 -2.35 -9.36
N ARG A 55 4.60 -1.47 -9.30
CA ARG A 55 4.77 -0.36 -10.23
C ARG A 55 5.57 -0.83 -11.44
N ILE A 56 5.11 -0.45 -12.63
CA ILE A 56 5.83 -0.65 -13.90
C ILE A 56 6.11 0.74 -14.49
N ASP A 57 7.35 1.03 -14.86
CA ASP A 57 7.76 2.30 -15.48
C ASP A 57 7.42 2.31 -17.00
N GLY A 58 6.19 1.91 -17.34
CA GLY A 58 5.61 1.95 -18.67
C GLY A 58 4.09 2.18 -18.62
N GLY A 59 3.60 3.15 -19.41
CA GLY A 59 2.21 3.59 -19.44
C GLY A 59 1.67 3.83 -20.85
N LYS A 60 0.67 4.73 -20.96
CA LYS A 60 -0.04 5.05 -22.21
C LYS A 60 0.91 5.50 -23.32
N LYS A 61 1.92 6.31 -23.01
CA LYS A 61 2.90 6.83 -23.99
C LYS A 61 3.75 5.71 -24.60
N GLN A 62 4.00 4.64 -23.84
CA GLN A 62 4.67 3.43 -24.31
C GLN A 62 3.69 2.40 -24.89
N LYS A 63 2.44 2.81 -25.13
CA LYS A 63 1.34 2.01 -25.67
C LYS A 63 0.99 0.78 -24.81
N VAL A 64 1.31 0.81 -23.52
CA VAL A 64 0.93 -0.26 -22.59
C VAL A 64 -0.58 -0.20 -22.35
N ARG A 65 -1.24 -1.36 -22.35
CA ARG A 65 -2.65 -1.56 -22.03
C ARG A 65 -2.79 -2.56 -20.88
N PRO A 66 -3.92 -2.57 -20.16
CA PRO A 66 -4.15 -3.55 -19.10
C PRO A 66 -4.00 -5.01 -19.58
N GLY A 67 -4.45 -5.29 -20.81
CA GLY A 67 -4.31 -6.61 -21.43
C GLY A 67 -2.85 -7.04 -21.64
N ASP A 68 -1.94 -6.10 -21.93
CA ASP A 68 -0.51 -6.41 -22.07
C ASP A 68 0.09 -6.85 -20.73
N ILE A 69 -0.28 -6.17 -19.64
CA ILE A 69 0.18 -6.49 -18.28
C ILE A 69 -0.42 -7.82 -17.83
N LEU A 70 -1.72 -8.02 -18.03
CA LEU A 70 -2.40 -9.26 -17.69
C LEU A 70 -1.81 -10.45 -18.46
N GLY A 71 -1.62 -10.29 -19.77
CA GLY A 71 -1.01 -11.32 -20.62
C GLY A 71 0.44 -11.63 -20.23
N ALA A 72 1.24 -10.61 -19.89
CA ALA A 72 2.60 -10.80 -19.41
C ALA A 72 2.65 -11.59 -18.09
N LEU A 73 1.72 -11.34 -17.17
CA LEU A 73 1.65 -12.04 -15.88
C LEU A 73 1.13 -13.48 -16.01
N THR A 74 0.10 -13.69 -16.84
CA THR A 74 -0.63 -14.96 -16.95
C THR A 74 -0.14 -15.89 -18.07
N GLY A 75 0.76 -15.44 -18.93
CA GLY A 75 1.36 -16.26 -19.99
C GLY A 75 2.18 -17.45 -19.44
N LYS A 76 2.84 -18.21 -20.33
CA LYS A 76 3.57 -19.46 -19.99
C LYS A 76 4.43 -19.35 -18.71
N LYS A 77 4.31 -20.31 -17.79
CA LYS A 77 4.91 -20.26 -16.43
C LYS A 77 4.56 -18.97 -15.68
N GLY A 78 3.27 -18.60 -15.69
CA GLY A 78 2.74 -17.37 -15.10
C GLY A 78 1.96 -17.60 -13.82
N ILE A 79 1.42 -16.51 -13.28
CA ILE A 79 0.50 -16.56 -12.15
C ILE A 79 -0.93 -16.75 -12.65
N ALA A 80 -1.82 -17.24 -11.79
CA ALA A 80 -3.22 -17.41 -12.18
C ALA A 80 -3.90 -16.04 -12.31
N GLY A 81 -4.82 -15.88 -13.28
CA GLY A 81 -5.53 -14.62 -13.51
C GLY A 81 -6.29 -14.12 -12.26
N LYS A 82 -6.82 -15.03 -11.44
CA LYS A 82 -7.46 -14.71 -10.15
C LYS A 82 -6.53 -14.08 -9.11
N GLN A 83 -5.21 -14.20 -9.30
CA GLN A 83 -4.20 -13.61 -8.44
C GLN A 83 -3.78 -12.21 -8.93
N VAL A 84 -4.32 -11.75 -10.06
CA VAL A 84 -4.14 -10.40 -10.58
C VAL A 84 -5.37 -9.58 -10.23
N GLY A 85 -5.16 -8.51 -9.49
CA GLY A 85 -6.18 -7.55 -9.12
C GLY A 85 -6.30 -6.40 -10.11
N LYS A 86 -6.64 -5.22 -9.60
CA LYS A 86 -6.84 -4.01 -10.40
C LYS A 86 -5.55 -3.61 -11.13
N ILE A 87 -5.69 -3.28 -12.41
CA ILE A 87 -4.64 -2.71 -13.25
C ILE A 87 -5.00 -1.26 -13.57
N GLN A 88 -4.09 -0.34 -13.32
CA GLN A 88 -4.28 1.09 -13.59
C GLN A 88 -3.14 1.63 -14.43
N ILE A 89 -3.47 2.30 -15.55
CA ILE A 89 -2.50 2.82 -16.50
C ILE A 89 -2.47 4.35 -16.45
N PHE A 90 -1.29 4.93 -16.26
CA PHE A 90 -1.00 6.36 -16.32
C PHE A 90 -0.21 6.69 -17.59
N GLU A 91 0.21 7.94 -17.78
CA GLU A 91 0.95 8.34 -18.99
C GLU A 91 2.26 7.58 -19.16
N ASN A 92 3.07 7.53 -18.10
CA ASN A 92 4.45 7.02 -18.12
C ASN A 92 4.66 5.76 -17.27
N TRP A 93 3.69 5.39 -16.44
CA TRP A 93 3.76 4.22 -15.56
C TRP A 93 2.41 3.51 -15.48
N ALA A 94 2.41 2.33 -14.88
CA ALA A 94 1.24 1.55 -14.55
C ALA A 94 1.39 0.91 -13.18
N TYR A 95 0.26 0.60 -12.56
CA TYR A 95 0.18 -0.18 -11.32
C TYR A 95 -0.66 -1.43 -11.56
N VAL A 96 -0.24 -2.53 -10.94
CA VAL A 96 -1.01 -3.77 -10.90
C VAL A 96 -0.99 -4.32 -9.48
N ALA A 97 -2.17 -4.58 -8.93
CA ALA A 97 -2.32 -5.32 -7.69
C ALA A 97 -2.14 -6.82 -7.98
N VAL A 98 -1.38 -7.51 -7.15
CA VAL A 98 -1.18 -8.97 -7.22
C VAL A 98 -1.27 -9.59 -5.83
N ASN A 99 -1.73 -10.84 -5.76
CA ASN A 99 -1.81 -11.52 -4.48
C ASN A 99 -0.40 -11.65 -3.86
N GLN A 100 -0.27 -11.32 -2.57
CA GLN A 100 1.02 -11.30 -1.87
C GLN A 100 1.80 -12.62 -2.00
N LYS A 101 1.12 -13.77 -2.04
CA LYS A 101 1.74 -15.10 -2.15
C LYS A 101 2.49 -15.30 -3.46
N VAL A 102 2.18 -14.53 -4.50
CA VAL A 102 2.81 -14.60 -5.82
C VAL A 102 3.46 -13.29 -6.26
N ALA A 103 3.70 -12.37 -5.32
CA ALA A 103 4.32 -11.08 -5.62
C ALA A 103 5.73 -11.22 -6.22
N LYS A 104 6.57 -12.05 -5.60
CA LYS A 104 7.95 -12.32 -6.08
C LYS A 104 7.98 -12.89 -7.51
N PRO A 105 7.27 -13.98 -7.84
CA PRO A 105 7.26 -14.50 -9.21
C PRO A 105 6.62 -13.53 -10.21
N ALA A 106 5.59 -12.78 -9.82
CA ALA A 106 4.99 -11.74 -10.66
C ALA A 106 5.98 -10.62 -11.01
N LEU A 107 6.68 -10.09 -9.99
CA LEU A 107 7.70 -9.07 -10.17
C LEU A 107 8.84 -9.56 -11.07
N HIS A 108 9.37 -10.75 -10.80
CA HIS A 108 10.42 -11.34 -11.60
C HIS A 108 10.00 -11.44 -13.08
N LYS A 109 8.75 -11.85 -13.33
CA LYS A 109 8.22 -11.96 -14.69
C LYS A 109 8.07 -10.61 -15.38
N LEU A 110 7.66 -9.56 -14.68
CA LEU A 110 7.56 -8.22 -15.25
C LEU A 110 8.93 -7.60 -15.54
N MET A 111 9.94 -7.88 -14.71
CA MET A 111 11.31 -7.40 -14.89
C MET A 111 12.04 -8.08 -16.06
N HIS A 112 11.86 -9.39 -16.22
CA HIS A 112 12.60 -10.19 -17.22
C HIS A 112 11.77 -10.49 -18.48
N GLY A 113 10.46 -10.27 -18.41
CA GLY A 113 9.55 -10.45 -19.52
C GLY A 113 9.51 -9.24 -20.45
N LYS A 114 8.72 -9.38 -21.52
CA LYS A 114 8.45 -8.29 -22.46
C LYS A 114 6.98 -7.89 -22.37
N LEU A 115 6.73 -6.59 -22.24
CA LEU A 115 5.41 -5.99 -22.46
C LEU A 115 5.46 -5.27 -23.80
N LYS A 116 4.55 -5.62 -24.71
CA LYS A 116 4.53 -5.07 -26.08
C LYS A 116 5.92 -5.14 -26.78
N GLY A 117 6.63 -6.26 -26.58
CA GLY A 117 7.95 -6.49 -27.18
C GLY A 117 9.13 -5.77 -26.51
N ARG A 118 8.91 -5.03 -25.43
CA ARG A 118 9.92 -4.24 -24.72
C ARG A 118 10.05 -4.65 -23.25
N THR A 119 11.22 -4.48 -22.66
CA THR A 119 11.44 -4.61 -21.22
C THR A 119 11.10 -3.29 -20.52
N PHE A 120 10.63 -3.40 -19.28
CA PHE A 120 10.33 -2.25 -18.43
C PHE A 120 10.88 -2.50 -17.02
N ARG A 121 11.27 -1.43 -16.34
CA ARG A 121 11.58 -1.52 -14.91
C ARG A 121 10.27 -1.73 -14.15
N ALA A 122 10.29 -2.67 -13.21
CA ALA A 122 9.18 -2.91 -12.29
C ALA A 122 9.73 -2.99 -10.86
N ARG A 123 8.95 -2.52 -9.90
CA ARG A 123 9.29 -2.52 -8.47
C ARG A 123 8.06 -2.82 -7.65
N LEU A 124 8.22 -3.57 -6.56
CA LEU A 124 7.20 -3.69 -5.53
C LEU A 124 7.08 -2.34 -4.82
N LEU A 125 5.86 -1.89 -4.56
CA LEU A 125 5.62 -0.80 -3.62
C LEU A 125 5.46 -1.45 -2.25
N GLU A 126 6.36 -1.13 -1.35
CA GLU A 126 6.26 -1.50 0.06
C GLU A 126 5.43 -0.40 0.76
N ASP A 127 4.53 -0.82 1.65
CA ASP A 127 3.86 0.09 2.57
C ASP A 127 4.85 0.30 3.75
N ASP A 128 5.50 1.48 3.80
CA ASP A 128 6.35 1.91 4.92
C ASP A 128 5.54 2.14 6.21
#